data_AF-A0A1Q6EI61-F1
#
_entry.id   AF-A0A1Q6EI61-F1
#
_cell.length_a   1.000
_cell.length_b   1.000
_cell.length_c   1.000
_cell.angle_alpha   90.00
_cell.angle_beta   90.00
_cell.angle_gamma   90.00
#
_symmetry.space_group_name_H-M   'P 1'
#
loop_
_entity.id
_entity.type
_entity.pdbx_description
1 polymer ?
#
loop_
_entity_poly.entity_id
_entity_poly.type
_entity_poly.pdbx_seq_one_letter_code
_entity_poly.pdbx_strand_id
1 'polypeptide(L)'
;MKKIFIMGALATLASGSAGATVLFPFFGDLAPESDVKVRLVDDNKFEQIVYKGDSGWGGLAACESFMDDVVPEDVTKHGDGKNIVVYTSPFREKEVDTIKDDNKISAVYIVDRGDRVEIYYSESNDIQQREWESDISAGNL
;
A
#
# COMPACT_ATOMS: atom_id res chain seq x y z
N MET A 1 2.79 -27.82 3.35
CA MET A 1 2.33 -27.58 1.96
C MET A 1 0.82 -27.77 1.82
N LYS A 2 -0.01 -27.05 2.60
CA LYS A 2 -1.49 -27.06 2.49
C LYS A 2 -2.14 -25.68 2.67
N LYS A 3 -1.34 -24.62 2.84
CA LYS A 3 -1.82 -23.26 3.19
C LYS A 3 -1.91 -22.29 2.02
N ILE A 4 -1.32 -22.62 0.86
CA ILE A 4 -1.23 -21.73 -0.31
C ILE A 4 -2.50 -21.81 -1.19
N PHE A 5 -3.23 -22.93 -1.14
CA PHE A 5 -4.44 -23.12 -1.97
C PHE A 5 -5.68 -22.37 -1.47
N ILE A 6 -5.68 -21.79 -0.27
CA ILE A 6 -6.87 -21.12 0.29
C ILE A 6 -6.86 -19.62 0.01
N MET A 7 -5.68 -18.98 -0.14
CA MET A 7 -5.63 -17.53 -0.42
C MET A 7 -6.03 -17.20 -1.86
N GLY A 8 -5.65 -18.03 -2.85
CA GLY A 8 -6.03 -17.82 -4.25
C GLY A 8 -7.53 -17.94 -4.52
N ALA A 9 -8.27 -18.72 -3.71
CA ALA A 9 -9.70 -18.94 -3.88
C ALA A 9 -10.58 -17.81 -3.29
N LEU A 10 -10.04 -17.00 -2.37
CA LEU A 10 -10.74 -15.84 -1.81
C LEU A 10 -10.66 -14.60 -2.71
N ALA A 11 -9.61 -14.49 -3.54
CA ALA A 11 -9.45 -13.36 -4.48
C ALA A 11 -10.37 -13.46 -5.71
N THR A 12 -10.71 -14.67 -6.16
CA THR A 12 -11.49 -14.88 -7.39
C THR A 12 -13.00 -14.98 -7.21
N LEU A 13 -13.53 -14.89 -5.98
CA LEU A 13 -14.97 -14.89 -5.71
C LEU A 13 -15.54 -13.51 -5.38
N ALA A 14 -14.73 -12.45 -5.43
CA ALA A 14 -15.14 -11.08 -5.13
C ALA A 14 -15.20 -10.15 -6.35
N SER A 15 -15.16 -10.67 -7.59
CA SER A 15 -15.45 -9.82 -8.75
C SER A 15 -16.96 -9.67 -8.91
N GLY A 16 -17.53 -8.61 -8.30
CA GLY A 16 -18.90 -8.23 -8.65
C GLY A 16 -19.66 -7.32 -7.71
N SER A 17 -19.04 -6.30 -7.07
CA SER A 17 -19.69 -5.02 -6.67
C SER A 17 -18.80 -4.20 -5.71
N ALA A 18 -17.59 -3.83 -6.10
CA ALA A 18 -16.78 -2.86 -5.36
C ALA A 18 -15.90 -2.08 -6.36
N GLY A 19 -16.07 -0.76 -6.40
CA GLY A 19 -15.50 0.11 -7.44
C GLY A 19 -14.09 0.61 -7.17
N ALA A 20 -13.26 -0.11 -6.40
CA ALA A 20 -11.89 0.29 -6.07
C ALA A 20 -10.93 -0.89 -5.95
N THR A 21 -9.68 -0.68 -6.34
CA THR A 21 -8.60 -1.66 -6.24
C THR A 21 -7.91 -1.59 -4.88
N VAL A 22 -7.91 -2.68 -4.11
CA VAL A 22 -7.09 -2.83 -2.89
C VAL A 22 -5.66 -3.19 -3.30
N LEU A 23 -4.67 -2.39 -2.88
CA LEU A 23 -3.26 -2.57 -3.30
C LEU A 23 -2.46 -3.54 -2.42
N PHE A 24 -3.03 -4.05 -1.32
CA PHE A 24 -2.36 -4.98 -0.39
C PHE A 24 -1.74 -6.22 -1.08
N PRO A 25 -2.39 -6.89 -2.06
CA PRO A 25 -1.77 -8.04 -2.73
C PRO A 25 -0.44 -7.68 -3.41
N PHE A 26 -0.38 -6.52 -4.08
CA PHE A 26 0.82 -6.06 -4.76
C PHE A 26 1.93 -5.67 -3.78
N PHE A 27 1.58 -5.17 -2.59
CA PHE A 27 2.56 -4.97 -1.53
C PHE A 27 3.23 -6.28 -1.10
N GLY A 28 2.45 -7.35 -0.90
CA GLY A 28 3.00 -8.66 -0.53
C GLY A 28 3.96 -9.23 -1.57
N ASP A 29 3.70 -8.96 -2.85
CA ASP A 29 4.61 -9.33 -3.93
C ASP A 29 5.88 -8.46 -3.95
N LEU A 30 5.74 -7.15 -3.71
CA LEU A 30 6.85 -6.20 -3.70
C LEU A 30 7.78 -6.37 -2.48
N ALA A 31 7.20 -6.58 -1.30
CA ALA A 31 7.90 -6.69 -0.02
C ALA A 31 7.45 -7.98 0.71
N PRO A 32 7.98 -9.14 0.29
CA PRO A 32 7.55 -10.44 0.80
C PRO A 32 7.87 -10.64 2.29
N GLU A 33 8.89 -9.96 2.79
CA GLU A 33 9.27 -9.94 4.20
C GLU A 33 8.93 -8.56 4.78
N SER A 34 7.73 -8.43 5.34
CA SER A 34 7.22 -7.16 5.87
C SER A 34 7.05 -7.17 7.39
N ASP A 35 7.33 -6.04 8.04
CA ASP A 35 6.99 -5.76 9.42
C ASP A 35 5.82 -4.76 9.54
N VAL A 36 5.14 -4.81 10.69
CA VAL A 36 4.03 -3.89 11.00
C VAL A 36 4.54 -2.74 11.85
N LYS A 37 4.35 -1.52 11.36
CA LYS A 37 4.62 -0.28 12.08
C LYS A 37 3.34 0.31 12.62
N VAL A 38 3.30 0.44 13.95
CA VAL A 38 2.19 1.05 14.68
C VAL A 38 2.66 2.35 15.29
N ARG A 39 1.85 3.42 15.18
CA ARG A 39 2.12 4.71 15.82
C ARG A 39 1.01 5.04 16.81
N LEU A 40 1.39 5.66 17.92
CA LEU A 40 0.43 6.19 18.89
C LEU A 40 -0.17 7.49 18.33
N VAL A 41 -1.50 7.54 18.14
CA VAL A 41 -2.19 8.73 17.64
C VAL A 41 -2.67 9.62 18.80
N ASP A 42 -3.01 9.00 19.93
CA ASP A 42 -3.42 9.69 21.16
C ASP A 42 -3.15 8.77 22.37
N ASP A 43 -3.18 9.33 23.59
CA ASP A 43 -2.74 8.68 24.85
C ASP A 43 -3.38 7.30 25.15
N ASN A 44 -4.43 6.90 24.41
CA ASN A 44 -5.04 5.56 24.47
C ASN A 44 -5.59 5.05 23.12
N LYS A 45 -5.12 5.57 21.97
CA LYS A 45 -5.57 5.11 20.64
C LYS A 45 -4.39 4.67 19.77
N PHE A 46 -4.33 3.35 19.56
CA PHE A 46 -3.53 2.72 18.50
C PHE A 46 -4.39 2.65 17.25
N GLU A 47 -4.21 3.62 16.37
CA GLU A 47 -4.61 3.50 14.97
C GLU A 47 -3.35 3.75 14.16
N GLN A 48 -3.33 3.48 12.86
CA GLN A 48 -2.14 3.49 11.99
C GLN A 48 -1.36 2.16 12.04
N ILE A 49 -1.73 1.27 11.12
CA ILE A 49 -0.97 0.05 10.77
C ILE A 49 -0.37 0.35 9.39
N VAL A 50 0.94 0.54 9.33
CA VAL A 50 1.70 0.66 8.08
C VAL A 50 2.57 -0.58 7.96
N TYR A 51 2.54 -1.25 6.82
CA TYR A 51 3.43 -2.38 6.58
C TYR A 51 4.67 -1.85 5.87
N LYS A 52 5.86 -2.18 6.37
CA LYS A 52 7.14 -1.84 5.75
C LYS A 52 7.86 -3.12 5.38
N GLY A 53 8.58 -3.14 4.27
CA GLY A 53 9.52 -4.21 3.97
C GLY A 53 10.55 -3.79 2.94
N ASP A 54 11.62 -4.57 2.84
CA ASP A 54 12.61 -4.39 1.77
C ASP A 54 12.09 -5.02 0.48
N SER A 55 12.40 -4.41 -0.67
CA SER A 55 11.95 -4.89 -1.97
C SER A 55 12.52 -6.29 -2.29
N GLY A 56 11.63 -7.22 -2.62
CA GLY A 56 11.97 -8.51 -3.23
C GLY A 56 12.28 -8.41 -4.73
N TRP A 57 11.92 -7.30 -5.39
CA TRP A 57 12.10 -7.07 -6.83
C TRP A 57 13.37 -6.30 -7.19
N GLY A 58 14.08 -5.75 -6.19
CA GLY A 58 15.33 -5.02 -6.37
C GLY A 58 15.13 -3.51 -6.40
N GLY A 59 15.72 -2.83 -7.39
CA GLY A 59 15.76 -1.36 -7.48
C GLY A 59 14.41 -0.69 -7.78
N LEU A 60 14.35 0.64 -7.62
CA LEU A 60 13.12 1.44 -7.78
C LEU A 60 12.45 1.18 -9.13
N ALA A 61 13.23 1.21 -10.21
CA ALA A 61 12.72 0.99 -11.57
C ALA A 61 12.11 -0.40 -11.79
N ALA A 62 12.60 -1.44 -11.10
CA ALA A 62 12.04 -2.79 -11.21
C ALA A 62 10.69 -2.88 -10.50
N CYS A 63 10.59 -2.28 -9.31
CA CYS A 63 9.34 -2.20 -8.56
C CYS A 63 8.30 -1.34 -9.29
N GLU A 64 8.74 -0.22 -9.85
CA GLU A 64 7.90 0.67 -10.65
C GLU A 64 7.37 -0.04 -11.90
N SER A 65 8.24 -0.72 -12.65
CA SER A 65 7.84 -1.51 -13.83
C SER A 65 6.85 -2.61 -13.47
N PHE A 66 7.06 -3.32 -12.36
CA PHE A 66 6.10 -4.33 -11.88
C PHE A 66 4.73 -3.68 -11.63
N MET A 67 4.70 -2.58 -10.88
CA MET A 67 3.44 -1.92 -10.56
C MET A 67 2.73 -1.40 -11.81
N ASP A 68 3.45 -0.75 -12.73
CA ASP A 68 2.89 -0.25 -13.99
C ASP A 68 2.27 -1.37 -14.85
N ASP A 69 2.76 -2.61 -14.73
CA ASP A 69 2.25 -3.77 -15.48
C ASP A 69 1.03 -4.44 -14.80
N VAL A 70 0.90 -4.36 -13.48
CA VAL A 70 -0.08 -5.16 -12.71
C VAL A 70 -1.21 -4.34 -12.09
N VAL A 71 -1.02 -3.04 -11.86
CA VAL A 71 -2.06 -2.22 -11.26
C VAL A 71 -3.17 -1.88 -12.27
N PRO A 72 -4.43 -1.83 -11.85
CA PRO A 72 -5.53 -1.43 -12.74
C PRO A 72 -5.46 0.04 -13.15
N GLU A 73 -6.12 0.37 -14.27
CA GLU A 73 -6.10 1.72 -14.88
C GLU A 73 -6.64 2.83 -13.96
N ASP A 74 -7.41 2.48 -12.92
CA ASP A 74 -8.01 3.46 -12.02
C ASP A 74 -7.06 3.93 -10.91
N VAL A 75 -5.91 3.27 -10.73
CA VAL A 75 -4.85 3.65 -9.78
C VAL A 75 -4.13 4.92 -10.25
N THR A 76 -3.93 5.84 -9.31
CA THR A 76 -3.15 7.06 -9.55
C THR A 76 -1.70 6.85 -9.13
N LYS A 77 -0.77 7.27 -9.98
CA LYS A 77 0.67 7.26 -9.73
C LYS A 77 1.18 8.69 -9.55
N HIS A 78 1.92 8.95 -8.48
CA HIS A 78 2.58 10.24 -8.21
C HIS A 78 3.90 10.06 -7.47
N GLY A 79 4.60 11.17 -7.20
CA GLY A 79 5.93 11.19 -6.59
C GLY A 79 6.94 11.97 -7.43
N ASP A 80 8.21 11.98 -7.00
CA ASP A 80 9.28 12.65 -7.74
C ASP A 80 9.90 11.77 -8.85
N GLY A 81 9.57 10.48 -8.87
CA GLY A 81 10.06 9.49 -9.84
C GLY A 81 11.56 9.25 -9.76
N LYS A 82 12.23 9.77 -8.73
CA LYS A 82 13.69 9.65 -8.52
C LYS A 82 14.01 8.89 -7.26
N ASN A 83 13.36 9.24 -6.16
CA ASN A 83 13.56 8.63 -4.86
C ASN A 83 12.27 8.00 -4.32
N ILE A 84 11.11 8.47 -4.79
CA ILE A 84 9.82 7.94 -4.36
C ILE A 84 8.82 7.87 -5.51
N VAL A 85 8.12 6.74 -5.58
CA VAL A 85 6.95 6.53 -6.42
C VAL A 85 5.83 6.03 -5.52
N VAL A 86 4.64 6.60 -5.67
CA VAL A 86 3.46 6.28 -4.86
C VAL A 86 2.33 5.89 -5.79
N TYR A 87 1.70 4.75 -5.49
CA TYR A 87 0.48 4.29 -6.14
C TYR A 87 -0.66 4.40 -5.14
N THR A 88 -1.74 5.08 -5.52
CA THR A 88 -2.93 5.26 -4.68
C THR A 88 -4.18 4.79 -5.41
N SER A 89 -5.03 4.06 -4.70
CA SER A 89 -6.35 3.69 -5.23
C SER A 89 -7.28 4.91 -5.27
N PRO A 90 -8.12 5.05 -6.31
CA PRO A 90 -9.05 6.17 -6.41
C PRO A 90 -10.18 5.96 -5.41
N PHE A 91 -10.37 6.95 -4.54
CA PHE A 91 -11.52 6.99 -3.65
C PHE A 91 -12.82 7.23 -4.47
N ARG A 92 -13.88 6.47 -4.18
CA ARG A 92 -15.25 6.78 -4.62
C ARG A 92 -16.18 6.79 -3.42
N GLU A 93 -16.78 7.95 -3.19
CA GLU A 93 -17.69 8.32 -2.09
C GLU A 93 -18.92 7.41 -1.86
N LYS A 94 -19.13 6.40 -2.72
CA LYS A 94 -20.30 5.52 -2.67
C LYS A 94 -19.83 4.07 -2.65
N GLU A 95 -20.22 3.40 -1.57
CA GLU A 95 -20.09 1.97 -1.31
C GLU A 95 -18.87 1.59 -0.48
N VAL A 96 -18.99 1.90 0.82
CA VAL A 96 -18.72 1.01 1.96
C VAL A 96 -18.07 -0.32 1.58
N ASP A 97 -16.74 -0.39 1.62
CA ASP A 97 -16.05 -1.62 1.97
C ASP A 97 -15.41 -1.40 3.35
N THR A 98 -16.23 -1.66 4.36
CA THR A 98 -15.87 -1.46 5.75
C THR A 98 -15.20 -2.70 6.31
N ILE A 99 -13.90 -2.58 6.63
CA ILE A 99 -13.59 -2.54 8.07
C ILE A 99 -14.10 -1.16 8.54
N LYS A 100 -15.23 -1.17 9.25
CA LYS A 100 -16.00 0.00 9.76
C LYS A 100 -15.03 1.04 10.35
N ASP A 101 -15.00 2.33 10.02
CA ASP A 101 -16.05 3.29 9.64
C ASP A 101 -15.48 4.48 8.80
N ASP A 102 -14.36 4.31 8.08
CA ASP A 102 -13.68 5.44 7.43
C ASP A 102 -13.34 5.17 5.96
N ASN A 103 -13.53 6.19 5.13
CA ASN A 103 -13.08 6.24 3.75
C ASN A 103 -11.56 6.12 3.70
N LYS A 104 -11.04 4.98 3.21
CA LYS A 104 -9.60 4.72 3.17
C LYS A 104 -9.08 4.65 1.74
N ILE A 105 -8.02 5.39 1.49
CA ILE A 105 -7.11 5.29 0.37
C ILE A 105 -6.12 4.18 0.70
N SER A 106 -5.99 3.21 -0.20
CA SER A 106 -4.87 2.26 -0.16
C SER A 106 -3.69 2.89 -0.91
N ALA A 107 -2.50 2.82 -0.32
CA ALA A 107 -1.30 3.34 -0.94
C ALA A 107 -0.13 2.35 -0.85
N VAL A 108 0.64 2.26 -1.94
CA VAL A 108 1.95 1.61 -1.96
C VAL A 108 2.99 2.67 -2.26
N TYR A 109 3.94 2.86 -1.33
CA TYR A 109 5.08 3.75 -1.49
C TYR A 109 6.31 2.91 -1.78
N ILE A 110 7.03 3.25 -2.84
CA ILE A 110 8.28 2.62 -3.23
C ILE A 110 9.36 3.67 -3.07
N VAL A 111 10.26 3.47 -2.12
CA VAL A 111 11.23 4.47 -1.71
C VAL A 111 12.64 3.95 -1.90
N ASP A 112 13.40 4.61 -2.76
CA ASP A 112 14.83 4.36 -2.91
C ASP A 112 15.59 5.06 -1.76
N ARG A 113 16.25 4.27 -0.92
CA ARG A 113 17.12 4.74 0.17
C ARG A 113 18.60 4.79 -0.25
N GLY A 114 18.90 4.45 -1.50
CA GLY A 114 20.23 4.44 -2.10
C GLY A 114 20.92 3.08 -2.01
N ASP A 115 20.90 2.44 -0.85
CA ASP A 115 21.44 1.09 -0.64
C ASP A 115 20.37 -0.01 -0.75
N ARG A 116 19.11 0.35 -0.59
CA ARG A 116 17.94 -0.54 -0.68
C ARG A 116 16.71 0.22 -1.12
N VAL A 117 15.70 -0.54 -1.55
CA VAL A 117 14.35 -0.03 -1.80
C VAL A 117 13.44 -0.50 -0.68
N GLU A 118 12.84 0.44 0.03
CA GLU A 118 11.84 0.18 1.05
C GLU A 118 10.44 0.36 0.46
N ILE A 119 9.56 -0.61 0.71
CA ILE A 119 8.17 -0.57 0.29
C ILE A 119 7.31 -0.33 1.53
N TYR A 120 6.33 0.55 1.42
CA TYR A 120 5.34 0.78 2.46
C TYR A 120 3.94 0.54 1.91
N TYR A 121 3.06 -0.04 2.74
CA TYR A 121 1.62 -0.11 2.50
C TYR A 121 0.85 0.54 3.63
N SER A 122 -0.13 1.38 3.27
CA SER A 122 -1.07 1.97 4.21
C SER A 122 -2.50 1.90 3.67
N GLU A 123 -3.47 1.87 4.58
CA GLU A 123 -4.88 2.12 4.30
C GLU A 123 -5.36 3.23 5.22
N SER A 124 -5.78 4.34 4.64
CA SER A 124 -5.95 5.54 5.44
C SER A 124 -6.81 6.64 4.84
N ASN A 125 -7.35 7.53 5.66
CA ASN A 125 -8.09 8.69 5.13
C ASN A 125 -7.14 9.75 4.55
N ASP A 126 -7.68 10.70 3.78
CA ASP A 126 -6.91 11.72 3.06
C ASP A 126 -5.94 12.55 3.92
N ILE A 127 -6.34 12.93 5.14
CA ILE A 127 -5.48 13.75 6.02
C ILE A 127 -4.27 12.94 6.40
N GLN A 128 -4.58 11.75 6.89
CA GLN A 128 -3.67 10.77 7.39
C GLN A 128 -2.70 10.43 6.21
N GLN A 129 -3.21 10.14 5.00
CA GLN A 129 -2.44 9.74 3.81
C GLN A 129 -1.28 10.70 3.52
N ARG A 130 -1.54 12.01 3.67
CA ARG A 130 -0.54 13.07 3.51
C ARG A 130 0.52 13.04 4.61
N GLU A 131 0.12 12.73 5.85
CA GLU A 131 1.05 12.59 6.97
C GLU A 131 2.03 11.42 6.74
N TRP A 132 1.56 10.23 6.35
CA TRP A 132 2.50 9.13 6.07
C TRP A 132 3.36 9.39 4.85
N GLU A 133 2.81 9.97 3.78
CA GLU A 133 3.64 10.30 2.62
C GLU A 133 4.78 11.24 3.02
N SER A 134 4.48 12.25 3.85
CA SER A 134 5.49 13.16 4.40
C SER A 134 6.50 12.42 5.28
N ASP A 135 6.04 11.58 6.22
CA ASP A 135 6.91 10.86 7.14
C ASP A 135 7.79 9.81 6.46
N ILE A 136 7.24 9.06 5.50
CA ILE A 136 7.96 8.08 4.69
C ILE A 136 9.00 8.78 3.83
N SER A 137 8.63 9.88 3.15
CA SER A 137 9.55 10.67 2.33
C SER A 137 10.70 11.26 3.17
N ALA A 138 10.42 11.68 4.40
CA ALA A 138 11.40 12.19 5.34
C ALA A 138 12.27 11.10 6.01
N GLY A 139 11.90 9.82 5.88
CA GLY A 139 12.59 8.70 6.55
C GLY A 139 12.27 8.58 8.04
N ASN A 140 11.15 9.15 8.49
CA ASN A 140 10.65 9.06 9.86
C ASN A 140 9.96 7.71 10.16
N LEU A 141 9.65 6.95 9.10
CA LEU A 141 9.09 5.60 9.12
C LEU A 141 9.99 4.63 8.35
#